data_AF-I0L107-F1
#
_entry.id   AF-I0L107-F1
#
_cell.length_a   1.000
_cell.length_b   1.000
_cell.length_c   1.000
_cell.angle_alpha   90.00
_cell.angle_beta   90.00
_cell.angle_gamma   90.00
#
_symmetry.space_group_name_H-M   'P 1'
#
loop_
_entity.id
_entity.type
_entity.pdbx_description
1 polymer ?
#
loop_
_entity_poly.entity_id
_entity_poly.type
_entity_poly.pdbx_seq_one_letter_code
_entity_poly.pdbx_strand_id
1 'polypeptide(L)'
;MSAIVARVAAASRSTRLSLWGLVVGILGLLIQWIADPGKFPLFPPGIVFIVVCGALVVFTVGRWWAPVFSVLISLWIVLGGWAAGQLTPNFRSDNAGTVAGNVVMSLGLAFAAVTGIMAMLGAWRARGR
;
A
#
# COMPACT_ATOMS: atom_id res chain seq x y z
N MET A 1 -11.24 2.44 -24.09
CA MET A 1 -10.62 1.90 -22.85
C MET A 1 -9.11 1.91 -23.04
N SER A 2 -8.33 2.54 -22.15
CA SER A 2 -6.87 2.65 -22.33
C SER A 2 -6.18 1.28 -22.18
N ALA A 3 -5.09 1.04 -22.92
CA ALA A 3 -4.36 -0.23 -22.91
C ALA A 3 -3.90 -0.65 -21.50
N ILE A 4 -3.58 0.34 -20.65
CA ILE A 4 -3.21 0.12 -19.25
C ILE A 4 -4.38 -0.45 -18.44
N VAL A 5 -5.59 0.08 -18.63
CA VAL A 5 -6.80 -0.38 -17.94
C VAL A 5 -7.11 -1.84 -18.31
N ALA A 6 -7.00 -2.19 -19.59
CA ALA A 6 -7.18 -3.57 -20.05
C ALA A 6 -6.16 -4.53 -19.41
N ARG A 7 -4.88 -4.12 -19.32
CA ARG A 7 -3.83 -4.94 -18.72
C ARG A 7 -4.01 -5.13 -17.21
N VAL A 8 -4.44 -4.09 -16.49
CA VAL A 8 -4.76 -4.19 -15.06
C VAL A 8 -5.99 -5.06 -14.84
N ALA A 9 -7.01 -4.96 -15.69
CA ALA A 9 -8.20 -5.81 -15.62
C ALA A 9 -7.87 -7.29 -15.85
N ALA A 10 -6.95 -7.58 -16.78
CA ALA A 10 -6.44 -8.92 -17.05
C ALA A 10 -5.43 -9.44 -16.00
N ALA A 11 -4.99 -8.59 -15.07
CA ALA A 11 -4.05 -9.00 -14.04
C ALA A 11 -4.67 -10.03 -13.08
N SER A 12 -3.80 -10.80 -12.43
CA SER A 12 -4.23 -11.76 -11.41
C SER A 12 -5.10 -11.09 -10.35
N ARG A 13 -6.07 -11.83 -9.79
CA ARG A 13 -6.92 -11.31 -8.71
C ARG A 13 -6.08 -10.74 -7.57
N SER A 14 -5.01 -11.43 -7.18
CA SER A 14 -4.11 -11.02 -6.11
C SER A 14 -3.35 -9.72 -6.43
N THR A 15 -2.93 -9.48 -7.67
CA THR A 15 -2.32 -8.19 -8.07
C THR A 15 -3.32 -7.03 -7.97
N ARG A 16 -4.58 -7.25 -8.37
CA ARG A 16 -5.62 -6.23 -8.22
C ARG A 16 -5.92 -5.96 -6.75
N LEU A 17 -5.99 -7.01 -5.93
CA LEU A 17 -6.19 -6.89 -4.49
C LEU A 17 -5.02 -6.15 -3.81
N SER A 18 -3.78 -6.36 -4.26
CA SER A 18 -2.64 -5.63 -3.69
C SER A 18 -2.73 -4.13 -3.99
N LEU A 19 -3.13 -3.75 -5.20
CA LEU A 19 -3.40 -2.36 -5.56
C LEU A 19 -4.53 -1.75 -4.71
N TRP A 20 -5.61 -2.50 -4.47
CA TRP A 20 -6.67 -2.04 -3.58
C TRP A 20 -6.19 -1.86 -2.13
N GLY A 21 -5.33 -2.74 -1.63
CA GLY A 21 -4.70 -2.56 -0.32
C GLY A 21 -3.88 -1.28 -0.24
N LEU A 22 -3.12 -0.93 -1.28
CA LEU A 22 -2.40 0.35 -1.36
C LEU A 22 -3.35 1.56 -1.33
N VAL A 23 -4.48 1.49 -2.04
CA VAL A 23 -5.51 2.54 -1.99
C VAL A 23 -6.05 2.69 -0.57
N VAL A 24 -6.37 1.59 0.13
CA VAL A 24 -6.80 1.62 1.54
C VAL A 24 -5.71 2.22 2.44
N GLY A 25 -4.44 1.90 2.18
CA GLY A 25 -3.28 2.51 2.83
C GLY A 25 -3.26 4.04 2.71
N ILE A 26 -3.49 4.55 1.49
CA ILE A 26 -3.61 6.00 1.21
C ILE A 26 -4.78 6.61 1.97
N LEU A 27 -5.95 5.96 1.97
CA LEU A 27 -7.12 6.46 2.70
C LEU A 27 -6.84 6.59 4.20
N GLY A 28 -6.15 5.61 4.79
CA GLY A 28 -5.72 5.69 6.19
C GLY A 28 -4.80 6.89 6.47
N LEU A 29 -3.85 7.18 5.58
CA LEU A 29 -2.97 8.35 5.68
C LEU A 29 -3.74 9.67 5.54
N LEU A 30 -4.72 9.73 4.62
CA LEU A 30 -5.57 10.90 4.46
C LEU A 30 -6.44 11.16 5.70
N ILE A 31 -6.99 10.10 6.32
CA ILE A 31 -7.74 10.21 7.57
C ILE A 31 -6.85 10.79 8.68
N GLN A 32 -5.62 10.29 8.83
CA GLN A 32 -4.67 10.83 9.82
C GLN A 32 -4.34 12.30 9.57
N TRP A 33 -4.12 12.68 8.31
CA TRP A 33 -3.78 14.06 7.93
C TRP A 33 -4.92 15.03 8.15
N ILE A 34 -6.15 14.64 7.82
CA ILE A 34 -7.34 15.48 8.06
C ILE A 34 -7.57 15.64 9.57
N ALA A 35 -7.33 14.58 10.35
CA ALA A 35 -7.54 14.59 11.80
C ALA A 35 -6.45 15.37 12.57
N ASP A 36 -5.22 15.36 12.08
CA ASP A 36 -4.08 16.04 12.70
C ASP A 36 -3.05 16.49 11.63
N PRO A 37 -3.33 17.59 10.92
CA PRO A 37 -2.49 18.03 9.81
C PRO A 37 -1.11 18.48 10.26
N GLY A 38 -0.96 18.95 11.51
CA GLY A 38 0.31 19.42 12.08
C GLY A 38 1.36 18.33 12.28
N LYS A 39 0.96 17.04 12.24
CA LYS A 39 1.90 15.90 12.21
C LYS A 39 2.73 15.84 10.94
N PHE A 40 2.26 16.47 9.88
CA PHE A 40 2.90 16.44 8.58
C PHE A 40 3.37 17.85 8.24
N PRO A 41 4.58 18.03 7.68
CA PRO A 41 5.08 19.37 7.35
C PRO A 41 4.21 20.10 6.33
N LEU A 42 3.58 19.36 5.41
CA LEU A 42 2.59 19.90 4.47
C LEU A 42 1.58 18.83 4.03
N PHE A 43 2.10 17.66 3.63
CA PHE A 43 1.33 16.54 3.11
C PHE A 43 2.00 15.22 3.52
N PRO A 44 1.25 14.13 3.77
CA PRO A 44 1.85 12.86 4.17
C PRO A 44 2.77 12.32 3.06
N PRO A 45 4.09 12.23 3.30
CA PRO A 45 5.03 11.76 2.28
C PRO A 45 4.75 10.32 1.86
N GLY A 46 4.24 9.50 2.78
CA GLY A 46 3.84 8.11 2.52
C GLY A 46 2.84 7.96 1.37
N ILE A 47 1.92 8.91 1.17
CA ILE A 47 0.95 8.86 0.07
C ILE A 47 1.68 8.94 -1.28
N VAL A 48 2.65 9.84 -1.40
CA VAL A 48 3.43 10.01 -2.64
C VAL A 48 4.18 8.71 -2.96
N PHE A 49 4.84 8.10 -1.97
CA PHE A 49 5.54 6.83 -2.18
C PHE A 49 4.60 5.68 -2.55
N ILE A 50 3.43 5.57 -1.91
CA ILE A 50 2.43 4.55 -2.28
C ILE A 50 1.95 4.74 -3.71
N VAL A 51 1.65 5.99 -4.13
CA VAL A 51 1.20 6.29 -5.49
C VAL A 51 2.28 5.92 -6.51
N VAL A 52 3.54 6.30 -6.28
CA VAL A 52 4.66 5.97 -7.16
C VAL A 52 4.83 4.45 -7.27
N CYS A 53 4.85 3.74 -6.15
CA CYS A 53 4.98 2.28 -6.16
C CYS A 53 3.77 1.59 -6.80
N GLY A 54 2.55 2.07 -6.55
CA GLY A 54 1.33 1.59 -7.21
C GLY A 54 1.36 1.80 -8.72
N ALA A 55 1.83 2.96 -9.17
CA ALA A 55 2.06 3.23 -10.59
C ALA A 55 3.09 2.27 -11.18
N LEU A 56 4.20 1.99 -10.49
CA LEU A 56 5.18 1.00 -10.93
C LEU A 56 4.57 -0.39 -11.07
N VAL A 57 3.70 -0.83 -10.14
CA VAL A 57 2.95 -2.10 -10.29
C VAL A 57 2.10 -2.07 -11.57
N VAL A 58 1.37 -0.97 -11.81
CA VAL A 58 0.50 -0.81 -12.99
C VAL A 58 1.31 -0.82 -14.30
N PHE A 59 2.44 -0.12 -14.36
CA PHE A 59 3.29 -0.08 -15.56
C PHE A 59 4.02 -1.39 -15.83
N THR A 60 4.34 -2.15 -14.77
CA THR A 60 5.04 -3.44 -14.89
C THR A 60 4.10 -4.64 -14.95
N VAL A 61 2.79 -4.42 -14.92
CA VAL A 61 1.76 -5.48 -14.93
C VAL A 61 1.98 -6.49 -16.07
N GLY A 62 1.91 -7.78 -15.75
CA GLY A 62 2.26 -8.89 -16.66
C GLY A 62 3.65 -9.48 -16.41
N ARG A 63 4.51 -8.76 -15.69
CA ARG A 63 5.73 -9.33 -15.11
C ARG A 63 5.40 -9.99 -13.77
N TRP A 64 5.96 -11.17 -13.49
CA TRP A 64 5.67 -11.90 -12.24
C TRP A 64 6.07 -11.14 -10.99
N TRP A 65 7.14 -10.36 -11.09
CA TRP A 65 7.67 -9.55 -10.01
C TRP A 65 6.97 -8.20 -9.85
N ALA A 66 6.02 -7.83 -10.73
CA ALA A 66 5.35 -6.54 -10.66
C ALA A 66 4.80 -6.16 -9.26
N PRO A 67 4.21 -7.09 -8.48
CA PRO A 67 3.70 -6.78 -7.14
C PRO A 67 4.79 -6.48 -6.10
N VAL A 68 6.09 -6.67 -6.41
CA VAL A 68 7.19 -6.43 -5.46
C VAL A 68 7.17 -5.01 -4.90
N PHE A 69 6.82 -4.01 -5.73
CA PHE A 69 6.76 -2.62 -5.29
C PHE A 69 5.67 -2.40 -4.25
N SER A 70 4.53 -3.09 -4.38
CA SER A 70 3.44 -3.06 -3.39
C SER A 70 3.89 -3.66 -2.05
N VAL A 71 4.66 -4.74 -2.09
CA VAL A 71 5.16 -5.40 -0.88
C VAL A 71 6.21 -4.51 -0.19
N LEU A 72 7.20 -4.05 -0.95
CA LEU A 72 8.30 -3.24 -0.42
C LEU A 72 7.80 -1.93 0.17
N ILE A 73 6.88 -1.22 -0.50
CA ILE A 73 6.36 0.03 0.05
C ILE A 73 5.54 -0.19 1.32
N SER A 74 4.74 -1.26 1.36
CA SER A 74 3.93 -1.59 2.53
C SER A 74 4.81 -1.90 3.73
N LEU A 75 5.85 -2.71 3.53
CA LEU A 75 6.83 -3.03 4.58
C LEU A 75 7.63 -1.80 5.00
N TRP A 76 8.08 -0.97 4.06
CA TRP A 76 8.85 0.23 4.37
C TRP A 76 8.05 1.22 5.22
N ILE A 77 6.77 1.45 4.92
CA ILE A 77 5.93 2.35 5.72
C ILE A 77 5.70 1.78 7.12
N VAL A 78 5.33 0.50 7.22
CA VAL A 78 5.02 -0.12 8.52
C VAL A 78 6.29 -0.24 9.37
N LEU A 79 7.38 -0.77 8.83
CA LEU A 79 8.62 -0.96 9.58
C LEU A 79 9.32 0.38 9.84
N GLY A 80 9.33 1.29 8.86
CA GLY A 80 9.90 2.63 9.00
C GLY A 80 9.14 3.47 10.03
N GLY A 81 7.81 3.45 10.00
CA GLY A 81 6.98 4.13 11.01
C GLY A 81 7.16 3.55 12.41
N TRP A 82 7.42 2.24 12.52
CA TRP A 82 7.70 1.59 13.81
C TRP A 82 9.10 1.95 14.32
N ALA A 83 10.12 1.83 13.47
CA ALA A 83 11.51 2.15 13.79
C ALA A 83 11.71 3.63 14.13
N ALA A 84 10.97 4.52 13.45
CA ALA A 84 10.95 5.95 13.76
C ALA A 84 10.15 6.30 15.03
N GLY A 85 9.57 5.30 15.71
CA GLY A 85 8.78 5.51 16.93
C GLY A 85 7.45 6.23 16.69
N GLN A 86 6.92 6.25 15.46
CA GLN A 86 5.71 7.01 15.11
C GLN A 86 4.43 6.17 15.14
N LEU A 87 4.51 4.87 14.87
CA LEU A 87 3.34 3.99 14.84
C LEU A 87 2.67 3.81 16.21
N THR A 88 3.46 3.49 17.25
CA THR A 88 2.92 3.22 18.59
C THR A 88 2.23 4.44 19.21
N PRO A 89 2.79 5.67 19.14
CA PRO A 89 2.09 6.87 19.60
C PRO A 89 0.80 7.14 18.83
N ASN A 90 0.76 6.89 17.53
CA ASN A 90 -0.47 7.07 16.74
C ASN A 90 -1.59 6.12 17.17
N PHE A 91 -1.29 4.91 17.63
CA PHE A 91 -2.29 3.99 18.19
C PHE A 91 -2.77 4.37 19.60
N ARG A 92 -1.98 5.16 20.34
CA ARG A 92 -2.32 5.63 21.70
C ARG A 92 -2.72 7.10 21.74
N SER A 93 -2.94 7.71 20.58
CA SER A 93 -3.31 9.11 20.49
C SER A 93 -4.72 9.31 21.05
N ASP A 94 -4.93 10.39 21.81
CA ASP A 94 -6.26 10.81 22.23
C ASP A 94 -7.12 11.31 21.05
N ASN A 95 -6.50 11.53 19.88
CA ASN A 95 -7.20 11.85 18.64
C ASN A 95 -7.69 10.58 17.95
N ALA A 96 -9.00 10.32 18.04
CA ALA A 96 -9.64 9.16 17.43
C ALA A 96 -9.41 9.07 15.91
N GLY A 97 -9.29 10.20 15.20
CA GLY A 97 -9.01 10.22 13.76
C GLY A 97 -7.59 9.78 13.44
N THR A 98 -6.61 10.16 14.26
CA THR A 98 -5.24 9.59 14.16
C THR A 98 -5.28 8.08 14.34
N VAL A 99 -5.94 7.58 15.40
CA VAL A 99 -5.99 6.15 15.70
C VAL A 99 -6.67 5.38 14.55
N ALA A 100 -7.84 5.84 14.12
CA ALA A 100 -8.61 5.21 13.05
C ALA A 100 -7.82 5.20 11.73
N GLY A 101 -7.24 6.33 11.34
CA GLY A 101 -6.45 6.40 10.13
C GLY A 101 -5.19 5.52 10.19
N ASN A 102 -4.57 5.39 11.36
CA ASN A 102 -3.41 4.51 11.57
C ASN A 102 -3.77 3.03 11.47
N VAL A 103 -4.92 2.63 12.02
CA VAL A 103 -5.49 1.28 11.87
C VAL A 103 -5.79 0.98 10.40
N VAL A 104 -6.53 1.86 9.72
CA VAL A 104 -6.91 1.70 8.31
C VAL A 104 -5.67 1.59 7.42
N MET A 105 -4.69 2.48 7.63
CA MET A 105 -3.42 2.45 6.90
C MET A 105 -2.72 1.11 7.11
N SER A 106 -2.53 0.70 8.37
CA SER A 106 -1.77 -0.50 8.71
C SER A 106 -2.42 -1.77 8.13
N LEU A 107 -3.74 -1.88 8.21
CA LEU A 107 -4.49 -3.00 7.63
C LEU A 107 -4.43 -3.00 6.10
N GLY A 108 -4.58 -1.84 5.46
CA GLY A 108 -4.48 -1.72 4.01
C GLY A 108 -3.11 -2.14 3.48
N LEU A 109 -2.04 -1.70 4.14
CA LEU A 109 -0.67 -2.05 3.77
C LEU A 109 -0.35 -3.53 4.07
N ALA A 110 -0.79 -4.06 5.21
CA ALA A 110 -0.66 -5.48 5.50
C ALA A 110 -1.36 -6.35 4.44
N PHE A 111 -2.58 -5.98 4.07
CA PHE A 111 -3.33 -6.64 3.01
C PHE A 111 -2.63 -6.54 1.64
N ALA A 112 -2.09 -5.36 1.30
CA ALA A 112 -1.33 -5.14 0.08
C ALA A 112 -0.07 -6.01 0.01
N ALA A 113 0.65 -6.13 1.12
CA ALA A 113 1.85 -6.97 1.21
C ALA A 113 1.50 -8.45 1.02
N VAL A 114 0.51 -8.96 1.75
CA VAL A 114 0.11 -10.39 1.69
C VAL A 114 -0.36 -10.75 0.27
N THR A 115 -1.28 -9.96 -0.29
CA THR A 115 -1.82 -10.24 -1.64
C THR A 115 -0.77 -10.04 -2.73
N GLY A 116 0.17 -9.10 -2.55
CA GLY A 116 1.33 -8.93 -3.43
C GLY A 116 2.25 -10.16 -3.43
N ILE A 117 2.55 -10.72 -2.25
CA ILE A 117 3.31 -11.98 -2.12
C ILE A 117 2.57 -13.13 -2.81
N MET A 118 1.27 -13.30 -2.55
CA MET A 118 0.46 -14.34 -3.19
C MET A 118 0.45 -14.22 -4.71
N ALA A 119 0.39 -12.99 -5.24
CA ALA A 119 0.45 -12.73 -6.68
C ALA A 119 1.79 -13.18 -7.28
N MET A 120 2.91 -12.85 -6.63
CA MET A 120 4.25 -13.28 -7.08
C MET A 120 4.41 -14.80 -7.04
N LEU A 121 3.98 -15.44 -5.93
CA LEU A 121 4.05 -16.91 -5.80
C LEU A 121 3.19 -17.62 -6.85
N GLY A 122 1.98 -17.12 -7.11
CA GLY A 122 1.10 -17.66 -8.15
C GLY A 122 1.71 -17.54 -9.55
N ALA A 123 2.26 -16.36 -9.88
CA ALA A 123 2.89 -16.11 -11.17
C ALA A 123 4.21 -16.88 -11.35
N TRP A 124 4.96 -17.13 -10.29
CA TRP A 124 6.18 -17.94 -10.33
C TRP A 124 5.86 -19.42 -10.57
N ARG A 125 4.89 -19.97 -9.82
CA ARG A 125 4.44 -21.37 -10.00
C ARG A 125 3.89 -21.63 -11.40
N ALA A 126 3.21 -20.66 -12.01
CA ALA A 126 2.68 -20.77 -13.37
C ALA A 126 3.77 -20.78 -14.47
N ARG A 127 5.00 -20.34 -14.18
CA ARG A 127 6.13 -20.37 -15.13
C ARG A 127 6.94 -21.66 -15.08
N GLY A 128 6.88 -22.38 -13.96
CA GLY A 128 7.55 -23.67 -13.81
C GLY A 128 6.76 -24.86 -14.35
N ARG A 129 5.57 -24.60 -14.93
CA ARG A 129 4.75 -25.56 -15.67
C ARG A 129 4.83 -25.22 -17.15
#